data_AF-A0A7L0L0Z9-F1
#
_entry.id   AF-A0A7L0L0Z9-F1
#
_cell.length_a   1.000
_cell.length_b   1.000
_cell.length_c   1.000
_cell.angle_alpha   90.00
_cell.angle_beta   90.00
_cell.angle_gamma   90.00
#
_symmetry.space_group_name_H-M   'P 1'
#
loop_
_entity.id
_entity.type
_entity.pdbx_description
1 polymer ?
#
loop_
_entity_poly.entity_id
_entity_poly.type
_entity_poly.pdbx_seq_one_letter_code
_entity_poly.pdbx_strand_id
1 'polypeptide(L)'
;GIPEITADHPEVQAMVEAAMRSASVSEIISPETYAEVLEEAIAELTKTNEDGLPGASERGGWVVDNYPLSADHWSALSEKGLLPYTVVCLKDTQKDGACILRRAYLASKNENNSEILERPTDEALDEEKLENRGMEETLMSEEDQSPAVAEEKSEEVMQLEFAEDGFPDTEEMKTIKMKIDLFMNDWKIVALEIKKSSQVEVVVLEIAEQTPESLFNQTMMVMEQPFKYYGWELSDEDLEEEAQDLAAEAEKEVEEEEEE
;
A
#
# COMPACT_ATOMS: atom_id res chain seq x y z
N GLY A 1 -33.83 57.94 -5.68
CA GLY A 1 -32.93 57.13 -6.53
C GLY A 1 -32.61 55.89 -5.75
N ILE A 2 -32.72 54.73 -6.38
CA ILE A 2 -32.30 53.46 -5.78
C ILE A 2 -30.76 53.47 -5.85
N PRO A 3 -30.03 53.20 -4.75
CA PRO A 3 -28.57 53.14 -4.80
C PRO A 3 -28.14 52.02 -5.74
N GLU A 4 -27.27 52.35 -6.68
CA GLU A 4 -26.72 51.43 -7.67
C GLU A 4 -25.74 50.49 -6.96
N ILE A 5 -26.05 49.20 -6.95
CA ILE A 5 -25.22 48.16 -6.30
C ILE A 5 -24.11 47.79 -7.28
N THR A 6 -22.88 48.20 -6.97
CA THR A 6 -21.68 47.88 -7.75
C THR A 6 -20.96 46.65 -7.18
N ALA A 7 -20.02 46.08 -7.94
CA ALA A 7 -19.26 44.90 -7.52
C ALA A 7 -18.47 45.09 -6.21
N ASP A 8 -18.13 46.34 -5.87
CA ASP A 8 -17.43 46.71 -4.64
C ASP A 8 -18.38 46.95 -3.45
N HIS A 9 -19.68 46.71 -3.62
CA HIS A 9 -20.63 46.85 -2.52
C HIS A 9 -20.34 45.79 -1.44
N PRO A 10 -20.28 46.17 -0.15
CA PRO A 10 -19.87 45.27 0.94
C PRO A 10 -20.74 44.01 1.03
N GLU A 11 -22.01 44.11 0.64
CA GLU A 11 -22.94 42.97 0.61
C GLU A 11 -22.61 41.97 -0.52
N VAL A 12 -22.14 42.45 -1.68
CA VAL A 12 -21.71 41.59 -2.80
C VAL A 12 -20.39 40.91 -2.46
N GLN A 13 -19.44 41.63 -1.86
CA GLN A 13 -18.18 41.05 -1.36
C GLN A 13 -18.42 40.01 -0.27
N ALA A 14 -19.29 40.30 0.69
CA ALA A 14 -19.65 39.33 1.73
C ALA A 14 -20.30 38.07 1.15
N MET A 15 -21.16 38.21 0.14
CA MET A 15 -21.79 37.08 -0.54
C MET A 15 -20.77 36.25 -1.35
N VAL A 16 -19.82 36.91 -2.03
CA VAL A 16 -18.74 36.24 -2.78
C VAL A 16 -17.75 35.54 -1.86
N GLU A 17 -17.35 36.17 -0.75
CA GLU A 17 -16.51 35.55 0.28
C GLU A 17 -17.22 34.38 0.98
N ALA A 18 -18.53 34.51 1.26
CA ALA A 18 -19.33 33.42 1.81
C ALA A 18 -19.42 32.25 0.83
N ALA A 19 -19.62 32.53 -0.46
CA ALA A 19 -19.62 31.53 -1.52
C ALA A 19 -18.25 30.86 -1.69
N MET A 20 -17.15 31.63 -1.63
CA MET A 20 -15.80 31.09 -1.66
C MET A 20 -15.49 30.25 -0.42
N ARG A 21 -15.89 30.67 0.79
CA ARG A 21 -15.76 29.85 2.01
C ARG A 21 -16.59 28.57 1.92
N SER A 22 -17.82 28.62 1.40
CA SER A 22 -18.62 27.40 1.21
C SER A 22 -18.05 26.48 0.13
N ALA A 23 -17.41 27.03 -0.91
CA ALA A 23 -16.76 26.24 -1.95
C ALA A 23 -15.39 25.67 -1.53
N SER A 24 -14.75 26.24 -0.50
CA SER A 24 -13.48 25.76 0.07
C SER A 24 -13.65 24.84 1.27
N VAL A 25 -14.90 24.57 1.68
CA VAL A 25 -15.21 23.32 2.38
C VAL A 25 -15.10 22.23 1.34
N SER A 26 -13.90 21.70 1.13
CA SER A 26 -13.74 20.32 0.65
C SER A 26 -14.72 19.48 1.46
N GLU A 27 -15.67 18.79 0.80
CA GLU A 27 -16.62 17.91 1.49
C GLU A 27 -15.81 17.01 2.41
N ILE A 28 -15.83 17.32 3.71
CA ILE A 28 -15.15 16.51 4.71
C ILE A 28 -16.03 15.27 4.82
N ILE A 29 -15.66 14.25 4.04
CA ILE A 29 -16.29 12.94 4.06
C ILE A 29 -16.17 12.43 5.50
N SER A 30 -17.29 11.99 6.07
CA SER A 30 -17.27 11.53 7.46
C SER A 30 -16.57 10.17 7.55
N PRO A 31 -15.97 9.83 8.71
CA PRO A 31 -15.36 8.51 8.92
C PRO A 31 -16.31 7.34 8.60
N GLU A 32 -17.61 7.53 8.87
CA GLU A 32 -18.65 6.55 8.56
C GLU A 32 -18.84 6.37 7.06
N THR A 33 -18.84 7.47 6.29
CA THR A 33 -18.92 7.40 4.83
C THR A 33 -17.70 6.69 4.24
N TYR A 34 -16.49 6.89 4.78
CA TYR A 34 -15.30 6.12 4.36
C TYR A 34 -15.48 4.62 4.60
N ALA A 35 -15.98 4.24 5.77
CA ALA A 35 -16.21 2.83 6.10
C ALA A 35 -17.30 2.21 5.21
N GLU A 36 -18.36 2.95 4.89
CA GLU A 36 -19.43 2.52 3.96
C GLU A 36 -18.90 2.31 2.54
N VAL A 37 -18.11 3.24 2.02
CA VAL A 37 -17.51 3.12 0.67
C VAL A 37 -16.56 1.92 0.61
N LEU A 38 -15.79 1.67 1.68
CA LEU A 38 -14.91 0.52 1.76
C LEU A 38 -15.71 -0.80 1.82
N GLU A 39 -16.78 -0.85 2.61
CA GLU A 39 -17.70 -2.00 2.68
C GLU A 39 -18.27 -2.35 1.30
N GLU A 40 -18.74 -1.33 0.57
CA GLU A 40 -19.29 -1.50 -0.79
C GLU A 40 -18.23 -2.01 -1.77
N ALA A 41 -17.02 -1.41 -1.75
CA ALA A 41 -15.92 -1.83 -2.61
C ALA A 41 -15.50 -3.29 -2.35
N ILE A 42 -15.42 -3.71 -1.08
CA ILE A 42 -15.10 -5.11 -0.72
C ILE A 42 -16.21 -6.04 -1.19
N ALA A 43 -17.48 -5.65 -1.02
CA ALA A 43 -18.62 -6.46 -1.45
C ALA A 43 -18.69 -6.60 -2.98
N GLU A 44 -18.31 -5.56 -3.73
CA GLU A 44 -18.20 -5.60 -5.18
C GLU A 44 -17.05 -6.52 -5.62
N LEU A 45 -15.86 -6.37 -5.02
CA LEU A 45 -14.71 -7.24 -5.29
C LEU A 45 -15.04 -8.72 -5.05
N THR A 46 -15.74 -9.01 -3.95
CA THR A 46 -16.15 -10.39 -3.60
C THR A 46 -17.08 -11.00 -4.67
N LYS A 47 -18.01 -10.23 -5.24
CA LYS A 47 -18.90 -10.71 -6.31
C LYS A 47 -18.14 -11.01 -7.61
N THR A 48 -17.15 -10.18 -7.95
CA THR A 48 -16.34 -10.38 -9.16
C THR A 48 -15.34 -11.53 -9.04
N ASN A 49 -15.10 -12.02 -7.82
CA ASN A 49 -14.11 -13.06 -7.53
C ASN A 49 -14.64 -14.50 -7.70
N GLU A 50 -15.91 -14.68 -8.05
CA GLU A 50 -16.53 -16.00 -8.28
C GLU A 50 -15.88 -16.78 -9.44
N ASP A 51 -15.17 -16.10 -10.36
CA ASP A 51 -14.39 -16.71 -11.46
C ASP A 51 -12.92 -17.02 -11.07
N GLY A 52 -12.61 -17.03 -9.77
CA GLY A 52 -11.26 -17.23 -9.24
C GLY A 52 -10.65 -18.60 -9.56
N LEU A 53 -9.32 -18.69 -9.41
CA LEU A 53 -8.56 -19.93 -9.58
C LEU A 53 -9.19 -21.08 -8.76
N PRO A 54 -9.26 -22.32 -9.31
CA PRO A 54 -9.82 -23.45 -8.58
C PRO A 54 -9.07 -23.66 -7.26
N GLY A 55 -9.79 -23.54 -6.13
CA GLY A 55 -9.25 -23.64 -4.77
C GLY A 55 -8.94 -22.32 -4.07
N ALA A 56 -9.14 -21.17 -4.72
CA ALA A 56 -9.04 -19.86 -4.06
C ALA A 56 -10.24 -19.58 -3.15
N SER A 57 -10.01 -18.88 -2.02
CA SER A 57 -11.09 -18.48 -1.13
C SER A 57 -12.05 -17.52 -1.82
N GLU A 58 -13.36 -17.80 -1.74
CA GLU A 58 -14.43 -16.98 -2.31
C GLU A 58 -14.39 -15.51 -1.84
N ARG A 59 -13.81 -15.22 -0.66
CA ARG A 59 -13.74 -13.87 -0.11
C ARG A 59 -12.56 -13.01 -0.59
N GLY A 60 -11.54 -13.61 -1.20
CA GLY A 60 -10.30 -12.89 -1.54
C GLY A 60 -9.65 -12.18 -0.33
N GLY A 61 -8.66 -11.34 -0.60
CA GLY A 61 -8.03 -10.46 0.38
C GLY A 61 -7.98 -9.02 -0.15
N TRP A 62 -7.90 -8.04 0.74
CA TRP A 62 -7.83 -6.62 0.38
C TRP A 62 -6.69 -5.94 1.14
N VAL A 63 -6.10 -4.92 0.50
CA VAL A 63 -5.09 -4.05 1.10
C VAL A 63 -5.55 -2.62 0.85
N VAL A 64 -5.60 -1.82 1.91
CA VAL A 64 -5.91 -0.39 1.81
C VAL A 64 -4.65 0.38 2.18
N ASP A 65 -4.27 1.30 1.30
CA ASP A 65 -3.15 2.21 1.55
C ASP A 65 -3.65 3.50 2.23
N ASN A 66 -2.79 4.05 3.10
CA ASN A 66 -2.98 5.34 3.76
C ASN A 66 -4.33 5.50 4.52
N TYR A 67 -4.85 4.40 5.09
CA TYR A 67 -6.06 4.40 5.91
C TYR A 67 -5.91 3.40 7.06
N PRO A 68 -6.38 3.69 8.29
CA PRO A 68 -7.17 4.85 8.75
C PRO A 68 -6.37 6.15 8.93
N LEU A 69 -7.04 7.30 8.74
CA LEU A 69 -6.44 8.64 8.90
C LEU A 69 -6.56 9.20 10.33
N SER A 70 -7.54 8.73 11.12
CA SER A 70 -7.76 9.19 12.50
C SER A 70 -8.35 8.06 13.36
N ALA A 71 -8.42 8.28 14.68
CA ALA A 71 -9.04 7.33 15.60
C ALA A 71 -10.54 7.11 15.31
N ASP A 72 -11.22 8.13 14.79
CA ASP A 72 -12.63 8.03 14.40
C ASP A 72 -12.80 7.10 13.18
N HIS A 73 -11.88 7.17 12.22
CA HIS A 73 -11.84 6.23 11.09
C HIS A 73 -11.61 4.79 11.53
N TRP A 74 -10.73 4.57 12.52
CA TRP A 74 -10.52 3.25 13.11
C TRP A 74 -11.78 2.74 13.84
N SER A 75 -12.47 3.62 14.57
CA SER A 75 -13.71 3.28 15.27
C SER A 75 -14.81 2.91 14.29
N ALA A 76 -14.98 3.68 13.20
CA ALA A 76 -15.94 3.38 12.14
C ALA A 76 -15.68 2.03 11.46
N LEU A 77 -14.41 1.68 11.21
CA LEU A 77 -14.04 0.34 10.73
C LEU A 77 -14.42 -0.76 11.74
N SER A 78 -14.15 -0.52 13.03
CA SER A 78 -14.46 -1.48 14.08
C SER A 78 -15.96 -1.76 14.19
N GLU A 79 -16.81 -0.73 14.08
CA GLU A 79 -18.26 -0.87 14.14
C GLU A 79 -18.82 -1.65 12.94
N LYS A 80 -18.19 -1.51 11.78
CA LYS A 80 -18.54 -2.25 10.56
C LYS A 80 -17.93 -3.66 10.49
N GLY A 81 -17.08 -4.04 11.46
CA GLY A 81 -16.38 -5.32 11.42
C GLY A 81 -15.36 -5.42 10.27
N LEU A 82 -14.83 -4.29 9.82
CA LEU A 82 -13.87 -4.16 8.71
C LEU A 82 -12.42 -3.97 9.20
N LEU A 83 -12.11 -4.38 10.44
CA LEU A 83 -10.74 -4.27 10.93
C LEU A 83 -9.80 -5.20 10.14
N PRO A 84 -8.63 -4.70 9.71
CA PRO A 84 -7.64 -5.54 9.04
C PRO A 84 -7.01 -6.54 10.01
N TYR A 85 -6.57 -7.68 9.50
CA TYR A 85 -5.79 -8.65 10.28
C TYR A 85 -4.38 -8.14 10.58
N THR A 86 -3.78 -7.43 9.62
CA THR A 86 -2.41 -6.95 9.69
C THR A 86 -2.36 -5.48 9.29
N VAL A 87 -1.67 -4.66 10.09
CA VAL A 87 -1.34 -3.27 9.76
C VAL A 87 0.17 -3.17 9.59
N VAL A 88 0.62 -2.84 8.39
CA VAL A 88 2.04 -2.66 8.07
C VAL A 88 2.37 -1.17 8.11
N CYS A 89 3.31 -0.80 8.97
CA CYS A 89 3.76 0.57 9.17
C CYS A 89 5.22 0.70 8.74
N LEU A 90 5.45 1.46 7.67
CA LEU A 90 6.78 1.83 7.21
C LEU A 90 7.27 3.04 8.03
N LYS A 91 8.47 2.94 8.59
CA LYS A 91 9.08 4.00 9.41
C LYS A 91 10.46 4.34 8.91
N ASP A 92 10.83 5.59 9.12
CA ASP A 92 12.18 6.10 8.88
C ASP A 92 12.71 6.72 10.18
N THR A 93 13.43 5.91 10.96
CA THR A 93 14.00 6.36 12.24
C THR A 93 15.49 6.64 12.16
N GLN A 94 16.15 6.22 11.09
CA GLN A 94 17.58 6.46 10.91
C GLN A 94 17.83 7.89 10.40
N LYS A 95 18.96 8.46 10.83
CA LYS A 95 19.44 9.79 10.37
C LYS A 95 18.36 10.88 10.43
N ASP A 96 17.50 10.83 11.46
CA ASP A 96 16.41 11.80 11.69
C ASP A 96 15.37 11.85 10.55
N GLY A 97 14.98 10.69 10.02
CA GLY A 97 13.95 10.61 8.97
C GLY A 97 14.45 11.10 7.60
N ALA A 98 15.77 11.01 7.37
CA ALA A 98 16.39 11.59 6.19
C ALA A 98 15.91 10.96 4.87
N CYS A 99 15.50 9.68 4.87
CA CYS A 99 15.02 9.01 3.66
C CYS A 99 13.70 9.63 3.19
N ILE A 100 12.71 9.77 4.09
CA ILE A 100 11.40 10.37 3.80
C ILE A 100 11.57 11.85 3.46
N LEU A 101 12.33 12.61 4.26
CA LEU A 101 12.55 14.04 4.03
C LEU A 101 13.14 14.30 2.65
N ARG A 102 14.14 13.50 2.27
CA ARG A 102 14.79 13.59 0.96
C ARG A 102 13.84 13.23 -0.17
N ARG A 103 13.11 12.12 -0.07
CA ARG A 103 12.14 11.69 -1.10
C ARG A 103 11.05 12.74 -1.28
N ALA A 104 10.48 13.25 -0.19
CA ALA A 104 9.45 14.27 -0.20
C ALA A 104 9.95 15.59 -0.82
N TYR A 105 11.19 16.00 -0.50
CA TYR A 105 11.78 17.21 -1.09
C TYR A 105 12.02 17.08 -2.59
N LEU A 106 12.57 15.94 -3.04
CA LEU A 106 12.76 15.67 -4.47
C LEU A 106 11.43 15.60 -5.22
N ALA A 107 10.41 15.00 -4.63
CA ALA A 107 9.05 14.99 -5.18
C ALA A 107 8.47 16.40 -5.30
N SER A 108 8.52 17.22 -4.24
CA SER A 108 8.04 18.61 -4.33
C SER A 108 8.77 19.42 -5.41
N LYS A 109 10.08 19.16 -5.60
CA LYS A 109 10.86 19.83 -6.65
C LYS A 109 10.51 19.35 -8.05
N ASN A 110 10.22 18.06 -8.23
CA ASN A 110 9.84 17.52 -9.53
C ASN A 110 8.43 17.96 -9.95
N GLU A 111 7.52 18.13 -8.98
CA GLU A 111 6.15 18.60 -9.18
C GLU A 111 6.17 20.07 -9.63
N ASN A 112 7.02 20.89 -8.99
CA ASN A 112 7.31 22.26 -9.42
C ASN A 112 8.03 22.34 -10.78
N ASN A 113 8.77 21.29 -11.18
CA ASN A 113 9.40 21.19 -12.50
C ASN A 113 8.48 20.63 -13.59
N SER A 114 7.36 20.00 -13.23
CA SER A 114 6.40 19.42 -14.18
C SER A 114 5.54 20.49 -14.86
N GLU A 115 5.46 21.70 -14.31
CA GLU A 115 4.87 22.88 -14.96
C GLU A 115 5.76 23.43 -16.09
N ILE A 116 7.02 22.96 -16.20
CA ILE A 116 7.95 23.20 -17.32
C ILE A 116 8.36 21.86 -17.95
N LEU A 117 7.43 20.92 -18.08
CA LEU A 117 7.51 19.98 -19.20
C LEU A 117 6.61 20.56 -20.30
N GLU A 118 7.23 21.38 -21.16
CA GLU A 118 6.68 21.64 -22.47
C GLU A 118 6.19 20.32 -23.05
N ARG A 119 4.96 20.35 -23.57
CA ARG A 119 4.41 19.34 -24.45
C ARG A 119 5.55 18.80 -25.33
N PRO A 120 5.71 17.49 -25.52
CA PRO A 120 6.43 17.03 -26.70
C PRO A 120 5.62 17.57 -27.89
N THR A 121 6.02 18.72 -28.43
CA THR A 121 5.58 19.13 -29.76
C THR A 121 6.11 18.06 -30.69
N ASP A 122 5.19 17.40 -31.38
CA ASP A 122 5.37 16.36 -32.41
C ASP A 122 6.19 16.85 -33.64
N GLU A 123 7.28 17.58 -33.44
CA GLU A 123 8.10 18.21 -34.49
C GLU A 123 9.58 17.79 -34.44
N ALA A 124 9.92 16.72 -33.71
CA ALA A 124 11.28 16.15 -33.70
C ALA A 124 11.36 14.68 -34.20
N LEU A 125 10.36 14.21 -34.95
CA LEU A 125 10.38 12.89 -35.61
C LEU A 125 10.72 12.94 -37.11
N ASP A 126 11.36 14.00 -37.61
CA ASP A 126 11.60 14.19 -39.04
C ASP A 126 13.05 14.48 -39.47
N GLU A 127 14.08 14.05 -38.71
CA GLU A 127 15.48 14.17 -39.16
C GLU A 127 16.35 12.90 -39.11
N GLU A 128 15.77 11.69 -39.01
CA GLU A 128 16.53 10.45 -39.26
C GLU A 128 15.81 9.49 -40.22
N LYS A 129 15.42 10.02 -41.40
CA LYS A 129 14.94 9.23 -42.53
C LYS A 129 15.60 9.61 -43.86
N LEU A 130 16.92 9.73 -43.90
CA LEU A 130 17.65 9.71 -45.18
C LEU A 130 19.01 9.03 -45.01
N GLU A 131 19.02 7.70 -45.09
CA GLU A 131 20.01 6.85 -45.79
C GLU A 131 20.01 5.44 -45.22
N ASN A 132 19.06 4.60 -45.65
CA ASN A 132 19.37 3.25 -46.14
C ASN A 132 18.10 2.59 -46.72
N ARG A 133 17.82 2.82 -48.01
CA ARG A 133 16.87 2.01 -48.77
C ARG A 133 17.57 1.49 -50.01
N GLY A 134 17.89 0.19 -50.01
CA GLY A 134 18.19 -0.54 -51.24
C GLY A 134 19.00 -1.81 -51.01
N MET A 135 18.36 -2.91 -50.60
CA MET A 135 17.97 -3.98 -51.52
C MET A 135 17.28 -5.12 -50.75
N GLU A 136 16.35 -5.76 -51.45
CA GLU A 136 15.47 -6.87 -51.07
C GLU A 136 16.17 -8.23 -51.26
N GLU A 137 15.49 -9.32 -50.86
CA GLU A 137 15.80 -10.76 -51.04
C GLU A 137 16.88 -11.36 -50.10
N THR A 138 16.71 -12.47 -49.37
CA THR A 138 16.02 -13.74 -49.67
C THR A 138 16.03 -14.66 -48.42
N LEU A 139 14.98 -15.49 -48.26
CA LEU A 139 14.96 -16.89 -47.72
C LEU A 139 15.15 -17.22 -46.22
N MET A 140 14.07 -17.77 -45.65
CA MET A 140 13.89 -19.06 -44.92
C MET A 140 14.93 -19.56 -43.88
N SER A 141 14.40 -19.91 -42.70
CA SER A 141 14.60 -21.15 -41.90
C SER A 141 14.97 -20.98 -40.40
N GLU A 142 14.06 -21.47 -39.55
CA GLU A 142 14.16 -22.31 -38.33
C GLU A 142 15.31 -22.23 -37.29
N GLU A 143 14.92 -22.54 -36.04
CA GLU A 143 15.66 -23.05 -34.86
C GLU A 143 16.35 -22.09 -33.85
N ASP A 144 15.71 -22.01 -32.68
CA ASP A 144 16.20 -22.34 -31.32
C ASP A 144 17.52 -21.74 -30.78
N GLN A 145 17.41 -20.82 -29.80
CA GLN A 145 18.19 -20.77 -28.55
C GLN A 145 17.81 -19.55 -27.69
N SER A 146 17.48 -19.80 -26.42
CA SER A 146 17.38 -18.84 -25.31
C SER A 146 18.78 -18.47 -24.77
N PRO A 147 18.92 -17.69 -23.69
CA PRO A 147 18.34 -16.39 -23.33
C PRO A 147 19.46 -15.35 -23.05
N ALA A 148 19.18 -14.04 -23.20
CA ALA A 148 20.13 -13.01 -22.75
C ALA A 148 19.43 -11.73 -22.28
N VAL A 149 19.46 -11.55 -20.96
CA VAL A 149 19.77 -10.30 -20.26
C VAL A 149 19.07 -9.05 -20.78
N ALA A 150 17.85 -8.82 -20.28
CA ALA A 150 17.38 -7.47 -20.05
C ALA A 150 17.83 -7.09 -18.64
N GLU A 151 18.97 -6.38 -18.54
CA GLU A 151 19.26 -5.55 -17.37
C GLU A 151 18.14 -4.52 -17.28
N GLU A 152 17.14 -4.86 -16.47
CA GLU A 152 16.15 -3.93 -15.99
C GLU A 152 16.92 -2.85 -15.23
N LYS A 153 16.85 -1.65 -15.77
CA LYS A 153 17.33 -0.38 -15.24
C LYS A 153 16.78 -0.21 -13.82
N SER A 154 17.44 -0.85 -12.87
CA SER A 154 17.25 -0.65 -11.45
C SER A 154 17.47 0.84 -11.26
N GLU A 155 16.43 1.54 -10.80
CA GLU A 155 16.52 2.93 -10.40
C GLU A 155 17.66 3.03 -9.39
N GLU A 156 18.82 3.40 -9.92
CA GLU A 156 19.96 3.90 -9.19
C GLU A 156 19.40 5.03 -8.36
N VAL A 157 19.11 4.69 -7.10
CA VAL A 157 18.71 5.59 -6.02
C VAL A 157 19.46 6.87 -6.26
N MET A 158 18.76 7.92 -6.73
CA MET A 158 19.37 9.18 -7.10
C MET A 158 20.00 9.77 -5.85
N GLN A 159 21.26 9.40 -5.62
CA GLN A 159 22.12 9.84 -4.54
C GLN A 159 22.59 11.26 -4.90
N LEU A 160 21.67 12.22 -4.92
CA LEU A 160 22.01 13.60 -4.55
C LEU A 160 22.80 13.58 -3.23
N GLU A 161 24.09 13.83 -3.29
CA GLU A 161 24.90 14.09 -2.11
C GLU A 161 24.42 15.42 -1.52
N PHE A 162 23.45 15.34 -0.60
CA PHE A 162 23.30 16.43 0.36
C PHE A 162 24.60 16.44 1.16
N ALA A 163 25.20 17.63 1.31
CA ALA A 163 26.33 17.78 2.20
C ALA A 163 25.96 17.19 3.56
N GLU A 164 26.95 16.61 4.24
CA GLU A 164 26.83 16.03 5.59
C GLU A 164 26.25 17.03 6.62
N ASP A 165 26.13 18.31 6.23
CA ASP A 165 25.58 19.44 6.96
C ASP A 165 24.27 19.97 6.31
N GLY A 166 23.17 19.27 6.56
CA GLY A 166 21.82 19.85 6.58
C GLY A 166 21.00 19.87 5.28
N PHE A 167 19.74 19.46 5.40
CA PHE A 167 18.69 19.79 4.43
C PHE A 167 18.58 21.31 4.23
N PRO A 168 18.31 21.80 3.00
CA PRO A 168 18.23 23.24 2.75
C PRO A 168 17.11 23.88 3.57
N ASP A 169 17.38 25.02 4.20
CA ASP A 169 16.38 25.79 4.99
C ASP A 169 15.47 26.61 4.07
N THR A 170 14.75 25.92 3.18
CA THR A 170 13.74 26.53 2.29
C THR A 170 12.35 26.46 2.91
N GLU A 171 11.46 27.36 2.50
CA GLU A 171 10.05 27.32 2.91
C GLU A 171 9.35 26.00 2.50
N GLU A 172 9.77 25.41 1.38
CA GLU A 172 9.33 24.06 0.96
C GLU A 172 9.72 23.00 1.99
N MET A 173 10.99 22.98 2.41
CA MET A 173 11.48 22.02 3.42
C MET A 173 10.78 22.20 4.77
N LYS A 174 10.52 23.45 5.18
CA LYS A 174 9.73 23.73 6.39
C LYS A 174 8.32 23.18 6.29
N THR A 175 7.68 23.36 5.14
CA THR A 175 6.33 22.84 4.87
C THR A 175 6.30 21.30 4.90
N ILE A 176 7.30 20.65 4.30
CA ILE A 176 7.43 19.18 4.31
C ILE A 176 7.62 18.66 5.74
N LYS A 177 8.53 19.25 6.51
CA LYS A 177 8.75 18.89 7.92
C LYS A 177 7.47 19.06 8.73
N MET A 178 6.76 20.17 8.56
CA MET A 178 5.48 20.41 9.23
C MET A 178 4.43 19.34 8.89
N LYS A 179 4.31 18.93 7.61
CA LYS A 179 3.39 17.85 7.21
C LYS A 179 3.76 16.51 7.84
N ILE A 180 5.05 16.17 7.89
CA ILE A 180 5.54 14.94 8.53
C ILE A 180 5.25 14.96 10.03
N ASP A 181 5.50 16.09 10.71
CA ASP A 181 5.24 16.23 12.15
C ASP A 181 3.74 16.09 12.47
N LEU A 182 2.87 16.68 11.63
CA LEU A 182 1.42 16.52 11.75
C LEU A 182 1.02 15.04 11.63
N PHE A 183 1.47 14.37 10.56
CA PHE A 183 1.20 12.94 10.36
C PHE A 183 1.68 12.09 11.54
N MET A 184 2.89 12.35 12.05
CA MET A 184 3.45 11.59 13.18
C MET A 184 2.66 11.80 14.47
N ASN A 185 2.02 12.95 14.65
CA ASN A 185 1.16 13.19 15.81
C ASN A 185 -0.19 12.49 15.68
N ASP A 186 -0.81 12.54 14.50
CA ASP A 186 -2.08 11.86 14.23
C ASP A 186 -1.90 10.34 14.30
N TRP A 187 -0.83 9.82 13.68
CA TRP A 187 -0.47 8.41 13.71
C TRP A 187 -0.24 7.87 15.13
N LYS A 188 0.33 8.67 16.05
CA LYS A 188 0.47 8.23 17.45
C LYS A 188 -0.87 7.92 18.09
N ILE A 189 -1.90 8.72 17.80
CA ILE A 189 -3.25 8.52 18.34
C ILE A 189 -3.85 7.26 17.74
N VAL A 190 -3.79 7.12 16.41
CA VAL A 190 -4.29 5.95 15.69
C VAL A 190 -3.60 4.67 16.15
N ALA A 191 -2.26 4.67 16.21
CA ALA A 191 -1.47 3.51 16.61
C ALA A 191 -1.77 3.05 18.05
N LEU A 192 -2.15 3.95 18.96
CA LEU A 192 -2.61 3.58 20.30
C LEU A 192 -3.95 2.85 20.26
N GLU A 193 -4.87 3.27 19.39
CA GLU A 193 -6.16 2.62 19.22
C GLU A 193 -6.01 1.23 18.59
N ILE A 194 -5.18 1.11 17.56
CA ILE A 194 -4.87 -0.18 16.93
C ILE A 194 -4.30 -1.17 17.95
N LYS A 195 -3.39 -0.72 18.83
CA LYS A 195 -2.78 -1.56 19.87
C LYS A 195 -3.77 -2.07 20.92
N LYS A 196 -4.94 -1.44 21.09
CA LYS A 196 -5.98 -1.94 22.00
C LYS A 196 -6.71 -3.14 21.40
N SER A 197 -6.77 -3.23 20.07
CA SER A 197 -7.40 -4.33 19.35
C SER A 197 -6.50 -5.57 19.39
N SER A 198 -6.85 -6.56 20.21
CA SER A 198 -6.08 -7.80 20.34
C SER A 198 -6.10 -8.69 19.09
N GLN A 199 -6.95 -8.37 18.11
CA GLN A 199 -7.15 -9.14 16.88
C GLN A 199 -6.25 -8.66 15.73
N VAL A 200 -5.55 -7.54 15.89
CA VAL A 200 -4.78 -6.88 14.82
C VAL A 200 -3.29 -7.01 15.09
N GLU A 201 -2.56 -7.55 14.12
CA GLU A 201 -1.10 -7.59 14.14
C GLU A 201 -0.52 -6.29 13.57
N VAL A 202 0.33 -5.60 14.34
CA VAL A 202 1.01 -4.39 13.87
C VAL A 202 2.46 -4.71 13.56
N VAL A 203 2.81 -4.60 12.28
CA VAL A 203 4.16 -4.83 11.77
C VAL A 203 4.81 -3.48 11.51
N VAL A 204 5.99 -3.27 12.06
CA VAL A 204 6.75 -2.02 11.87
C VAL A 204 8.04 -2.35 11.12
N LEU A 205 8.24 -1.71 9.97
CA LEU A 205 9.38 -1.93 9.10
C LEU A 205 10.19 -0.65 8.94
N GLU A 206 11.50 -0.73 9.16
CA GLU A 206 12.42 0.38 8.93
C GLU A 206 12.79 0.44 7.45
N ILE A 207 12.57 1.60 6.83
CA ILE A 207 12.83 1.80 5.39
C ILE A 207 14.24 2.30 5.11
N ALA A 208 14.92 2.88 6.10
CA ALA A 208 16.26 3.38 5.90
C ALA A 208 17.22 2.22 5.58
N GLU A 209 18.01 2.41 4.53
CA GLU A 209 19.03 1.46 4.08
C GLU A 209 18.47 0.09 3.64
N GLN A 210 17.16 0.02 3.35
CA GLN A 210 16.48 -1.18 2.86
C GLN A 210 16.01 -1.02 1.41
N THR A 211 16.05 -2.13 0.66
CA THR A 211 15.47 -2.18 -0.69
C THR A 211 13.96 -2.49 -0.62
N PRO A 212 13.17 -2.08 -1.63
CA PRO A 212 11.75 -2.44 -1.70
C PRO A 212 11.52 -3.95 -1.63
N GLU A 213 12.37 -4.75 -2.28
CA GLU A 213 12.31 -6.21 -2.27
C GLU A 213 12.53 -6.79 -0.86
N SER A 214 13.48 -6.24 -0.10
CA SER A 214 13.72 -6.66 1.29
C SER A 214 12.49 -6.42 2.16
N LEU A 215 11.89 -5.23 2.08
CA LEU A 215 10.67 -4.87 2.81
C LEU A 215 9.47 -5.73 2.39
N PHE A 216 9.35 -5.99 1.09
CA PHE A 216 8.31 -6.86 0.55
C PHE A 216 8.42 -8.28 1.10
N ASN A 217 9.60 -8.89 1.02
CA ASN A 217 9.84 -10.23 1.54
C ASN A 217 9.60 -10.30 3.06
N GLN A 218 10.02 -9.28 3.81
CA GLN A 218 9.76 -9.21 5.24
C GLN A 218 8.27 -9.13 5.55
N THR A 219 7.51 -8.34 4.78
CA THR A 219 6.05 -8.25 4.91
C THR A 219 5.39 -9.59 4.59
N MET A 220 5.79 -10.22 3.48
CA MET A 220 5.25 -11.51 3.05
C MET A 220 5.47 -12.58 4.11
N MET A 221 6.66 -12.65 4.71
CA MET A 221 6.95 -13.59 5.79
C MET A 221 6.01 -13.44 6.99
N VAL A 222 5.66 -12.21 7.36
CA VAL A 222 4.72 -11.97 8.46
C VAL A 222 3.30 -12.35 8.05
N MET A 223 2.87 -11.93 6.86
CA MET A 223 1.54 -12.26 6.35
C MET A 223 1.33 -13.76 6.15
N GLU A 224 2.39 -14.53 5.84
CA GLU A 224 2.31 -15.99 5.70
C GLU A 224 2.29 -16.74 7.04
N GLN A 225 2.84 -16.15 8.11
CA GLN A 225 3.01 -16.86 9.39
C GLN A 225 1.70 -17.44 9.95
N PRO A 226 0.55 -16.74 9.92
CA PRO A 226 -0.73 -17.28 10.38
C PRO A 226 -1.23 -18.47 9.54
N PHE A 227 -0.81 -18.60 8.29
CA PHE A 227 -1.31 -19.60 7.34
C PHE A 227 -0.46 -20.87 7.27
N LYS A 228 0.65 -20.95 8.00
CA LYS A 228 1.58 -22.10 7.94
C LYS A 228 1.01 -23.41 8.49
N TYR A 229 -0.10 -23.37 9.21
CA TYR A 229 -0.77 -24.58 9.70
C TYR A 229 -1.99 -24.88 8.81
N TYR A 230 -1.80 -25.75 7.83
CA TYR A 230 -2.93 -26.40 7.18
C TYR A 230 -3.61 -27.29 8.21
N GLY A 231 -4.95 -27.21 8.30
CA GLY A 231 -5.70 -28.22 9.03
C GLY A 231 -5.40 -29.58 8.42
N TRP A 232 -4.86 -30.49 9.21
CA TRP A 232 -4.72 -31.88 8.80
C TRP A 232 -6.14 -32.46 8.76
N GLU A 233 -6.64 -32.76 7.57
CA GLU A 233 -7.88 -33.50 7.44
C GLU A 233 -7.60 -34.94 7.87
N LEU A 234 -8.24 -35.40 8.96
CA LEU A 234 -8.19 -36.79 9.37
C LEU A 234 -8.66 -37.65 8.20
N SER A 235 -7.75 -38.44 7.65
CA SER A 235 -8.09 -39.45 6.66
C SER A 235 -8.70 -40.66 7.34
N ASP A 236 -9.44 -41.46 6.58
CA ASP A 236 -9.95 -42.75 7.07
C ASP A 236 -8.80 -43.69 7.50
N GLU A 237 -7.61 -43.52 6.88
CA GLU A 237 -6.39 -44.24 7.23
C GLU A 237 -5.88 -43.83 8.63
N ASP A 238 -5.94 -42.54 8.98
CA ASP A 238 -5.55 -42.04 10.31
C ASP A 238 -6.50 -42.57 11.41
N LEU A 239 -7.79 -42.74 11.10
CA LEU A 239 -8.76 -43.34 12.01
C LEU A 239 -8.56 -44.85 12.19
N GLU A 240 -8.15 -45.55 11.13
CA GLU A 240 -7.84 -46.97 11.20
C GLU A 240 -6.53 -47.23 11.95
N GLU A 241 -5.53 -46.35 11.82
CA GLU A 241 -4.30 -46.38 12.60
C GLU A 241 -4.59 -46.16 14.10
N GLU A 242 -5.35 -45.12 14.49
CA GLU A 242 -5.74 -44.92 15.90
C GLU A 242 -6.50 -46.12 16.48
N ALA A 243 -7.39 -46.75 15.70
CA ALA A 243 -8.12 -47.93 16.14
C ALA A 243 -7.20 -49.15 16.36
N GLN A 244 -6.16 -49.30 15.54
CA GLN A 244 -5.15 -50.34 15.70
C GLN A 244 -4.27 -50.09 16.93
N ASP A 245 -3.85 -48.85 17.16
CA ASP A 245 -3.07 -48.47 18.33
C ASP A 245 -3.84 -48.71 19.64
N LEU A 246 -5.12 -48.30 19.70
CA LEU A 246 -5.99 -48.58 20.84
C LEU A 246 -6.19 -50.08 21.10
N ALA A 247 -6.30 -50.89 20.03
CA ALA A 247 -6.42 -52.33 20.16
C ALA A 247 -5.12 -52.96 20.70
N ALA A 248 -3.96 -52.50 20.22
CA ALA A 248 -2.67 -52.98 20.68
C ALA A 248 -2.39 -52.60 22.14
N GLU A 249 -2.78 -51.41 22.59
CA GLU A 249 -2.68 -51.00 24.00
C GLU A 249 -3.56 -51.88 24.90
N ALA A 250 -4.82 -52.13 24.48
CA ALA A 250 -5.73 -52.98 25.24
C ALA A 250 -5.23 -54.43 25.35
N GLU A 251 -4.64 -54.99 24.29
CA GLU A 251 -4.03 -56.32 24.34
C GLU A 251 -2.82 -56.35 25.29
N LYS A 252 -2.02 -55.29 25.32
CA LYS A 252 -0.87 -55.16 26.22
C LYS A 252 -1.29 -55.08 27.69
N GLU A 253 -2.34 -54.33 28.00
CA GLU A 253 -2.89 -54.26 29.37
C GLU A 253 -3.39 -55.63 29.84
N VAL A 254 -4.01 -56.42 28.95
CA VAL A 254 -4.48 -57.77 29.28
C VAL A 254 -3.31 -58.74 29.49
N GLU A 255 -2.26 -58.68 28.66
CA GLU A 255 -1.06 -59.49 28.87
C GLU A 255 -0.34 -59.14 30.19
N GLU A 256 -0.30 -57.85 30.57
CA GLU A 256 0.28 -57.43 31.86
C GLU A 256 -0.57 -57.88 33.07
N GLU A 257 -1.90 -57.92 32.97
CA GLU A 257 -2.78 -58.46 34.02
C GLU A 257 -2.70 -59.99 34.16
N GLU A 258 -2.40 -60.73 33.08
CA GLU A 258 -2.24 -62.19 33.13
C GLU A 258 -0.85 -62.64 33.64
N GLU A 259 0.16 -61.76 33.65
CA GLU A 259 1.50 -62.03 34.19
C GLU A 259 1.67 -61.67 35.70
N GLU A 260 0.70 -61.03 36.36
CA GLU A 260 0.64 -60.81 37.83
C GLU A 260 -0.01 -61.99 38.63
#